data_AF-N9GNE2-F1
#
_entry.id   AF-N9GNE2-F1
#
_cell.length_a   1.000
_cell.length_b   1.000
_cell.length_c   1.000
_cell.angle_alpha   90.00
_cell.angle_beta   90.00
_cell.angle_gamma   90.00
#
_symmetry.space_group_name_H-M   'P 1'
#
loop_
_entity.id
_entity.type
_entity.pdbx_description
1 polymer ?
#
loop_
_entity_poly.entity_id
_entity_poly.type
_entity_poly.pdbx_seq_one_letter_code
_entity_poly.pdbx_strand_id
1 'polypeptide(L)'
;MVQFDLFTEQEFFSVSIFNEKQLVALQSIDKKIPKIVKFLTADKFDDKFIISTATTWHFYYSGIKEKIDFSVLCESEVILAKFFLIMYIQKNTPSHLSKKFYSFCFLISNLKENKSYFNYDNLKKILIEIANEEKNYNTYSNIKFLLKLLIVEDFPHFDIADDYELEFIPRPKSFNSKLFYQEYEDCIDYALISMIQQGFSKLIKEINKFKKNITNQTLANSNMRCDSFKSLMIINKLSKFL
;
A
#
# COMPACT_ATOMS: atom_id res chain seq x y z
N MET A 1 19.44 -5.70 15.01
CA MET A 1 18.92 -4.54 14.26
C MET A 1 20.12 -3.72 13.85
N VAL A 2 20.54 -3.81 12.58
CA VAL A 2 21.51 -2.84 12.05
C VAL A 2 20.67 -1.71 11.47
N GLN A 3 20.55 -0.66 12.27
CA GLN A 3 20.02 0.63 11.85
C GLN A 3 21.04 1.16 10.84
N PHE A 4 20.62 1.38 9.59
CA PHE A 4 21.44 2.20 8.71
C PHE A 4 21.50 3.58 9.35
N ASP A 5 22.71 4.09 9.59
CA ASP A 5 22.95 5.45 10.08
C ASP A 5 22.50 6.43 8.99
N LEU A 6 21.19 6.68 8.94
CA LEU A 6 20.55 7.67 8.08
C LEU A 6 20.77 9.12 8.58
N PHE A 7 21.58 9.30 9.64
CA PHE A 7 21.73 10.55 10.38
C PHE A 7 23.19 10.98 10.52
N THR A 8 24.04 10.69 9.53
CA THR A 8 25.21 11.55 9.33
C THR A 8 24.71 12.91 8.86
N GLU A 9 25.07 13.97 9.58
CA GLU A 9 24.79 15.37 9.24
C GLU A 9 25.30 15.68 7.83
N GLN A 10 24.45 15.46 6.83
CA GLN A 10 24.67 15.90 5.47
C GLN A 10 23.66 17.00 5.19
N GLU A 11 24.18 18.20 4.95
CA GLU A 11 23.42 19.33 4.43
C GLU A 11 22.69 18.88 3.14
N PHE A 12 21.41 18.55 3.25
CA PHE A 12 20.59 18.15 2.12
C PHE A 12 20.36 19.36 1.22
N PHE A 13 21.08 19.39 0.09
CA PHE A 13 20.86 20.36 -0.97
C PHE A 13 19.40 20.32 -1.48
N SER A 14 18.86 21.51 -1.73
CA SER A 14 17.48 21.86 -2.10
C SER A 14 17.04 21.44 -3.50
N VAL A 15 17.41 20.24 -3.96
CA VAL A 15 16.92 19.72 -5.23
C VAL A 15 15.60 19.01 -4.99
N SER A 16 14.49 19.64 -5.39
CA SER A 16 13.17 19.01 -5.40
C SER A 16 13.20 17.78 -6.31
N ILE A 17 12.88 16.62 -5.75
CA ILE A 17 12.69 15.38 -6.52
C ILE A 17 11.39 15.39 -7.33
N PHE A 18 10.48 16.34 -7.04
CA PHE A 18 9.18 16.47 -7.68
C PHE A 18 9.20 17.52 -8.79
N ASN A 19 8.48 17.24 -9.87
CA ASN A 19 8.19 18.22 -10.92
C ASN A 19 6.94 19.06 -10.61
N GLU A 20 6.72 20.12 -11.39
CA GLU A 20 5.62 21.08 -11.17
C GLU A 20 4.24 20.43 -11.13
N LYS A 21 3.96 19.46 -12.01
CA LYS A 21 2.66 18.75 -12.02
C LYS A 21 2.45 17.97 -10.72
N GLN A 22 3.51 17.35 -10.20
CA GLN A 22 3.47 16.63 -8.93
C GLN A 22 3.30 17.57 -7.74
N LEU A 23 3.94 18.74 -7.75
CA LEU A 23 3.74 19.76 -6.70
C LEU A 23 2.28 20.22 -6.63
N VAL A 24 1.64 20.45 -7.79
CA VAL A 24 0.20 20.79 -7.86
C VAL A 24 -0.69 19.63 -7.37
N ALA A 25 -0.35 18.39 -7.75
CA ALA A 25 -1.06 17.20 -7.27
C ALA A 25 -0.95 17.05 -5.75
N LEU A 26 0.24 17.29 -5.17
CA LEU A 26 0.46 17.25 -3.72
C LEU A 26 -0.37 18.32 -2.99
N GLN A 27 -0.45 19.55 -3.50
CA GLN A 27 -1.33 20.57 -2.92
C GLN A 27 -2.81 20.15 -2.95
N SER A 28 -3.22 19.40 -3.99
CA SER A 28 -4.58 18.87 -4.09
C SER A 28 -4.82 17.72 -3.11
N ILE A 29 -3.81 16.89 -2.86
CA ILE A 29 -3.83 15.83 -1.84
C ILE A 29 -3.91 16.44 -0.44
N ASP A 30 -3.09 17.46 -0.13
CA ASP A 30 -3.05 18.09 1.19
C ASP A 30 -4.43 18.63 1.62
N LYS A 31 -5.17 19.24 0.69
CA LYS A 31 -6.55 19.70 0.92
C LYS A 31 -7.54 18.59 1.26
N LYS A 32 -7.28 17.35 0.83
CA LYS A 32 -8.12 16.17 1.09
C LYS A 32 -7.72 15.46 2.39
N ILE A 33 -6.55 15.72 2.95
CA ILE A 33 -6.08 15.06 4.18
C ILE A 33 -6.99 15.48 5.35
N PRO A 34 -7.65 14.51 6.03
CA PRO A 34 -8.49 14.84 7.18
C PRO A 34 -7.64 15.32 8.35
N LYS A 35 -8.08 16.37 9.05
CA LYS A 35 -7.38 16.96 10.21
C LYS A 35 -7.23 15.98 11.38
N ILE A 36 -8.17 15.05 11.53
CA ILE A 36 -8.19 14.02 12.56
C ILE A 36 -8.35 12.67 11.87
N VAL A 37 -7.46 11.74 12.16
CA VAL A 37 -7.49 10.38 11.62
C VAL A 37 -7.79 9.42 12.77
N LYS A 38 -8.98 8.80 12.73
CA LYS A 38 -9.41 7.84 13.75
C LYS A 38 -8.82 6.45 13.47
N PHE A 39 -8.45 5.76 14.54
CA PHE A 39 -8.02 4.37 14.50
C PHE A 39 -9.25 3.48 14.71
N LEU A 40 -9.69 2.81 13.63
CA LEU A 40 -10.96 2.06 13.62
C LEU A 40 -10.96 0.87 14.57
N THR A 41 -9.80 0.26 14.79
CA THR A 41 -9.63 -0.98 15.57
C THR A 41 -8.98 -0.75 16.94
N ALA A 42 -8.93 0.50 17.42
CA ALA A 42 -8.26 0.84 18.68
C ALA A 42 -9.00 0.26 19.89
N ASP A 43 -8.29 -0.49 20.73
CA ASP A 43 -8.80 -1.03 22.00
C ASP A 43 -8.79 0.03 23.10
N LYS A 44 -9.46 -0.21 24.24
CA LYS A 44 -9.65 0.72 25.37
C LYS A 44 -8.38 1.39 25.88
N PHE A 45 -7.23 0.74 25.74
CA PHE A 45 -5.93 1.25 26.16
C PHE A 45 -5.16 1.96 25.06
N ASP A 46 -5.62 1.87 23.82
CA ASP A 46 -5.01 2.54 22.67
C ASP A 46 -5.53 3.97 22.53
N ASP A 47 -4.68 4.85 22.03
CA ASP A 47 -5.12 6.13 21.50
C ASP A 47 -6.10 5.91 20.35
N LYS A 48 -7.07 6.81 20.22
CA LYS A 48 -8.20 6.63 19.27
C LYS A 48 -8.01 7.36 17.95
N PHE A 49 -7.09 8.33 17.92
CA PHE A 49 -6.88 9.16 16.76
C PHE A 49 -5.52 9.84 16.79
N ILE A 50 -5.12 10.37 15.65
CA ILE A 50 -4.00 11.31 15.49
C ILE A 50 -4.50 12.62 14.88
N ILE A 51 -3.81 13.71 15.20
CA ILE A 51 -4.02 15.02 14.58
C ILE A 51 -3.04 15.14 13.42
N SER A 52 -3.52 15.04 12.19
CA SER A 52 -2.67 14.99 11.00
C SER A 52 -1.92 16.30 10.75
N THR A 53 -2.45 17.44 11.20
CA THR A 53 -1.83 18.76 11.04
C THR A 53 -0.60 18.96 11.93
N ALA A 54 -0.39 18.11 12.94
CA ALA A 54 0.78 18.22 13.81
C ALA A 54 2.08 17.92 13.04
N THR A 55 3.18 18.56 13.46
CA THR A 55 4.54 18.35 12.94
C THR A 55 5.15 17.03 13.42
N THR A 56 4.67 16.51 14.54
CA THR A 56 5.08 15.22 15.09
C THR A 56 3.84 14.46 15.54
N TRP A 57 3.73 13.19 15.17
CA TRP A 57 2.69 12.30 15.68
C TRP A 57 3.23 11.49 16.83
N HIS A 58 2.50 11.52 17.95
CA HIS A 58 2.76 10.72 19.12
C HIS A 58 1.46 10.00 19.47
N PHE A 59 1.53 8.68 19.59
CA PHE A 59 0.39 7.88 20.01
C PHE A 59 0.83 6.55 20.61
N TYR A 60 -0.02 5.96 21.43
CA TYR A 60 0.12 4.64 22.00
C TYR A 60 -0.86 3.68 21.33
N TYR A 61 -0.35 2.58 20.76
CA TYR A 61 -1.19 1.59 20.11
C TYR A 61 -0.59 0.19 20.22
N SER A 62 -1.40 -0.81 20.56
CA SER A 62 -1.00 -2.21 20.70
C SER A 62 0.22 -2.40 21.61
N GLY A 63 0.27 -1.68 22.73
CA GLY A 63 1.36 -1.79 23.70
C GLY A 63 2.59 -0.93 23.41
N ILE A 64 2.63 -0.22 22.27
CA ILE A 64 3.83 0.48 21.78
C ILE A 64 3.56 1.98 21.70
N LYS A 65 4.51 2.78 22.18
CA LYS A 65 4.55 4.23 21.94
C LYS A 65 5.22 4.48 20.60
N GLU A 66 4.48 5.05 19.66
CA GLU A 66 4.97 5.50 18.37
C GLU A 66 5.26 7.00 18.41
N LYS A 67 6.40 7.40 17.83
CA LYS A 67 6.76 8.80 17.59
C LYS A 67 7.22 8.93 16.16
N ILE A 68 6.59 9.82 15.39
CA ILE A 68 6.92 10.11 14.00
C ILE A 68 7.15 11.61 13.88
N ASP A 69 8.38 12.00 13.58
CA ASP A 69 8.75 13.40 13.39
C ASP A 69 8.96 13.69 11.89
N PHE A 70 8.18 14.63 11.37
CA PHE A 70 8.20 15.01 9.97
C PHE A 70 9.22 16.13 9.68
N SER A 71 9.91 16.65 10.70
CA SER A 71 10.89 17.75 10.58
C SER A 71 12.04 17.46 9.61
N VAL A 72 12.35 16.19 9.35
CA VAL A 72 13.43 15.75 8.46
C VAL A 72 13.10 15.85 6.96
N LEU A 73 11.84 16.18 6.62
CA LEU A 73 11.33 16.22 5.26
C LEU A 73 10.98 17.65 4.84
N CYS A 74 11.07 17.95 3.54
CA CYS A 74 10.55 19.20 3.01
C CYS A 74 9.01 19.19 2.92
N GLU A 75 8.36 20.35 2.78
CA GLU A 75 6.90 20.46 2.81
C GLU A 75 6.17 19.48 1.87
N SER A 76 6.63 19.36 0.62
CA SER A 76 6.05 18.45 -0.38
C SER A 76 6.22 16.97 0.01
N GLU A 77 7.36 16.63 0.61
CA GLU A 77 7.63 15.28 1.12
C GLU A 77 6.78 14.97 2.34
N VAL A 78 6.55 15.95 3.23
CA VAL A 78 5.67 15.81 4.40
C VAL A 78 4.24 15.52 3.96
N ILE A 79 3.72 16.24 2.97
CA ILE A 79 2.38 16.01 2.42
C ILE A 79 2.25 14.57 1.94
N LEU A 80 3.21 14.12 1.12
CA LEU A 80 3.20 12.76 0.59
C LEU A 80 3.35 11.70 1.68
N ALA A 81 4.24 11.91 2.65
CA ALA A 81 4.44 11.02 3.79
C ALA A 81 3.15 10.89 4.61
N LYS A 82 2.50 12.00 4.94
CA LYS A 82 1.25 12.00 5.68
C LYS A 82 0.15 11.29 4.90
N PHE A 83 -0.01 11.59 3.61
CA PHE A 83 -0.94 10.88 2.75
C PHE A 83 -0.71 9.36 2.79
N PHE A 84 0.52 8.92 2.56
CA PHE A 84 0.92 7.51 2.59
C PHE A 84 0.56 6.82 3.92
N LEU A 85 0.94 7.42 5.04
CA LEU A 85 0.68 6.84 6.36
C LEU A 85 -0.81 6.82 6.70
N ILE A 86 -1.57 7.83 6.31
CA ILE A 86 -3.01 7.89 6.54
C ILE A 86 -3.75 6.84 5.71
N MET A 87 -3.40 6.70 4.43
CA MET A 87 -3.96 5.65 3.58
C MET A 87 -3.61 4.24 4.10
N TYR A 88 -2.43 4.08 4.70
CA TYR A 88 -2.07 2.84 5.37
C TYR A 88 -2.98 2.57 6.58
N ILE A 89 -3.17 3.55 7.48
CA ILE A 89 -4.04 3.46 8.67
C ILE A 89 -5.49 3.14 8.29
N GLN A 90 -5.99 3.65 7.17
CA GLN A 90 -7.36 3.38 6.74
C GLN A 90 -7.59 1.92 6.34
N LYS A 91 -6.54 1.23 5.86
CA LYS A 91 -6.61 -0.16 5.40
C LYS A 91 -6.07 -1.16 6.44
N ASN A 92 -5.27 -0.71 7.40
CA ASN A 92 -4.52 -1.55 8.33
C ASN A 92 -4.49 -0.93 9.73
N THR A 93 -4.03 -1.71 10.72
CA THR A 93 -3.78 -1.17 12.06
C THR A 93 -2.63 -0.14 12.03
N PRO A 94 -2.68 0.93 12.85
CA PRO A 94 -1.61 1.92 12.98
C PRO A 94 -0.34 1.39 13.68
N SER A 95 -0.28 0.09 14.02
CA SER A 95 0.89 -0.53 14.64
C SER A 95 2.15 -0.41 13.76
N HIS A 96 3.27 -0.08 14.41
CA HIS A 96 4.58 0.05 13.74
C HIS A 96 4.58 1.08 12.60
N LEU A 97 3.82 2.16 12.73
CA LEU A 97 3.72 3.20 11.70
C LEU A 97 5.07 3.90 11.47
N SER A 98 5.89 4.07 12.52
CA SER A 98 7.27 4.58 12.41
C SER A 98 8.12 3.78 11.43
N LYS A 99 7.95 2.45 11.35
CA LYS A 99 8.69 1.62 10.38
C LYS A 99 8.32 1.95 8.93
N LYS A 100 7.05 2.29 8.68
CA LYS A 100 6.58 2.70 7.33
C LYS A 100 7.14 4.06 6.99
N PHE A 101 7.12 4.99 7.95
CA PHE A 101 7.74 6.29 7.80
C PHE A 101 9.25 6.18 7.53
N TYR A 102 9.95 5.31 8.24
CA TYR A 102 11.37 5.04 7.98
C TYR A 102 11.61 4.53 6.55
N SER A 103 10.80 3.60 6.05
CA SER A 103 10.87 3.14 4.65
C SER A 103 10.62 4.26 3.64
N PHE A 104 9.72 5.20 3.97
CA PHE A 104 9.49 6.39 3.16
C PHE A 104 10.72 7.31 3.15
N CYS A 105 11.29 7.63 4.32
CA CYS A 105 12.49 8.45 4.41
C CYS A 105 13.67 7.82 3.65
N PHE A 106 13.86 6.50 3.76
CA PHE A 106 14.84 5.77 2.97
C PHE A 106 14.66 5.99 1.46
N LEU A 107 13.42 5.89 0.95
CA LEU A 107 13.12 6.14 -0.46
C LEU A 107 13.50 7.57 -0.88
N ILE A 108 13.10 8.56 -0.08
CA ILE A 108 13.38 9.97 -0.37
C ILE A 108 14.88 10.26 -0.35
N SER A 109 15.60 9.77 0.65
CA SER A 109 17.06 9.92 0.75
C SER A 109 17.76 9.29 -0.46
N ASN A 110 17.39 8.07 -0.84
CA ASN A 110 17.98 7.39 -2.00
C ASN A 110 17.77 8.19 -3.30
N LEU A 111 16.57 8.74 -3.53
CA LEU A 111 16.31 9.58 -4.70
C LEU A 111 17.14 10.87 -4.70
N LYS A 112 17.28 11.53 -3.55
CA LYS A 112 18.08 12.75 -3.41
C LYS A 112 19.56 12.49 -3.64
N GLU A 113 20.10 11.44 -3.02
CA GLU A 113 21.51 11.02 -3.18
C GLU A 113 21.82 10.70 -4.65
N ASN A 114 20.91 10.02 -5.34
CA ASN A 114 21.03 9.66 -6.75
C ASN A 114 20.56 10.77 -7.72
N LYS A 115 20.19 11.96 -7.22
CA LYS A 115 19.66 13.09 -8.01
C LYS A 115 18.57 12.67 -9.00
N SER A 116 17.71 11.76 -8.57
CA SER A 116 16.69 11.11 -9.40
C SER A 116 15.31 11.72 -9.14
N TYR A 117 14.51 11.84 -10.20
CA TYR A 117 13.14 12.33 -10.08
C TYR A 117 12.21 11.28 -9.48
N PHE A 118 11.17 11.74 -8.79
CA PHE A 118 10.12 10.90 -8.24
C PHE A 118 9.18 10.44 -9.37
N ASN A 119 9.44 9.29 -9.99
CA ASN A 119 8.59 8.70 -11.03
C ASN A 119 8.61 7.18 -10.95
N TYR A 120 7.69 6.52 -11.65
CA TYR A 120 7.58 5.06 -11.59
C TYR A 120 8.88 4.33 -11.93
N ASP A 121 9.57 4.72 -13.02
CA ASP A 121 10.80 4.06 -13.48
C ASP A 121 11.92 4.08 -12.42
N ASN A 122 12.13 5.22 -11.77
CA ASN A 122 13.17 5.35 -10.73
C ASN A 122 12.78 4.58 -9.48
N LEU A 123 11.52 4.65 -9.04
CA LEU A 123 11.04 3.88 -7.89
C LEU A 123 11.08 2.37 -8.15
N LYS A 124 10.80 1.94 -9.38
CA LYS A 124 10.93 0.54 -9.83
C LYS A 124 12.37 0.06 -9.74
N LYS A 125 13.35 0.86 -10.18
CA LYS A 125 14.78 0.53 -10.04
C LYS A 125 15.16 0.33 -8.57
N ILE A 126 14.74 1.24 -7.68
CA ILE A 126 14.97 1.12 -6.24
C ILE A 126 14.36 -0.18 -5.69
N LEU A 127 13.13 -0.52 -6.08
CA LEU A 127 12.51 -1.78 -5.68
C LEU A 127 13.31 -3.01 -6.14
N ILE A 128 13.83 -3.00 -7.37
CA ILE A 128 14.68 -4.09 -7.91
C ILE A 128 16.00 -4.19 -7.13
N GLU A 129 16.63 -3.07 -6.81
CA GLU A 129 17.89 -3.03 -6.06
C GLU A 129 17.73 -3.65 -4.66
N ILE A 130 16.69 -3.21 -3.92
CA ILE A 130 16.45 -3.71 -2.57
C ILE A 130 15.83 -5.12 -2.55
N ALA A 131 15.33 -5.62 -3.69
CA ALA A 131 14.79 -6.97 -3.82
C ALA A 131 15.84 -8.07 -3.58
N ASN A 132 17.12 -7.76 -3.72
CA ASN A 132 18.19 -8.75 -3.59
C ASN A 132 18.46 -9.18 -2.14
N GLU A 133 18.09 -8.34 -1.16
CA GLU A 133 18.42 -8.57 0.24
C GLU A 133 17.16 -8.82 1.09
N GLU A 134 17.09 -10.00 1.72
CA GLU A 134 15.99 -10.43 2.59
C GLU A 134 15.63 -9.43 3.71
N LYS A 135 16.65 -8.80 4.30
CA LYS A 135 16.47 -7.78 5.37
C LYS A 135 15.61 -6.59 4.92
N ASN A 136 15.53 -6.30 3.62
CA ASN A 136 14.81 -5.16 3.07
C ASN A 136 13.33 -5.47 2.78
N TYR A 137 12.83 -6.67 3.11
CA TYR A 137 11.44 -7.09 2.84
C TYR A 137 10.39 -6.06 3.28
N ASN A 138 10.51 -5.52 4.50
CA ASN A 138 9.56 -4.55 5.02
C ASN A 138 9.62 -3.24 4.23
N THR A 139 10.82 -2.74 3.95
CA THR A 139 11.03 -1.52 3.17
C THR A 139 10.49 -1.67 1.75
N TYR A 140 10.80 -2.79 1.09
CA TYR A 140 10.24 -3.15 -0.21
C TYR A 140 8.71 -3.14 -0.19
N SER A 141 8.10 -3.81 0.79
CA SER A 141 6.63 -3.93 0.87
C SER A 141 5.96 -2.58 1.09
N ASN A 142 6.55 -1.73 1.93
CA ASN A 142 6.04 -0.39 2.21
C ASN A 142 6.17 0.53 0.98
N ILE A 143 7.29 0.49 0.28
CA ILE A 143 7.49 1.26 -0.96
C ILE A 143 6.53 0.75 -2.04
N LYS A 144 6.43 -0.57 -2.27
CA LYS A 144 5.48 -1.15 -3.24
C LYS A 144 4.04 -0.72 -2.93
N PHE A 145 3.64 -0.65 -1.66
CA PHE A 145 2.34 -0.13 -1.26
C PHE A 145 2.16 1.35 -1.64
N LEU A 146 3.17 2.19 -1.43
CA LEU A 146 3.15 3.58 -1.87
C LEU A 146 2.96 3.70 -3.39
N LEU A 147 3.70 2.92 -4.20
CA LEU A 147 3.54 2.93 -5.66
C LEU A 147 2.11 2.59 -6.08
N LYS A 148 1.51 1.56 -5.47
CA LYS A 148 0.10 1.21 -5.72
C LYS A 148 -0.84 2.36 -5.38
N LEU A 149 -0.61 3.07 -4.27
CA LEU A 149 -1.44 4.23 -3.92
C LEU A 149 -1.31 5.35 -4.96
N LEU A 150 -0.09 5.64 -5.43
CA LEU A 150 0.16 6.68 -6.42
C LEU A 150 -0.52 6.38 -7.76
N ILE A 151 -0.48 5.12 -8.20
CA ILE A 151 -1.18 4.68 -9.42
C ILE A 151 -2.70 4.80 -9.25
N VAL A 152 -3.25 4.39 -8.10
CA VAL A 152 -4.69 4.48 -7.83
C VAL A 152 -5.19 5.92 -7.77
N GLU A 153 -4.36 6.84 -7.26
CA GLU A 153 -4.70 8.28 -7.19
C GLU A 153 -4.43 9.05 -8.49
N ASP A 154 -4.03 8.37 -9.58
CA ASP A 154 -3.65 9.00 -10.85
C ASP A 154 -2.58 10.10 -10.64
N PHE A 155 -1.59 9.79 -9.78
CA PHE A 155 -0.54 10.75 -9.46
C PHE A 155 0.39 10.94 -10.67
N PRO A 156 0.81 12.18 -11.00
CA PRO A 156 1.55 12.41 -12.23
C PRO A 156 2.83 11.57 -12.33
N HIS A 157 3.04 10.92 -13.49
CA HIS A 157 4.13 9.96 -13.78
C HIS A 157 3.97 8.58 -13.12
N PHE A 158 2.74 8.20 -12.80
CA PHE A 158 2.34 6.87 -12.36
C PHE A 158 1.06 6.50 -13.11
N ASP A 159 1.20 5.68 -14.16
CA ASP A 159 0.09 5.32 -15.04
C ASP A 159 -0.56 4.02 -14.58
N ILE A 160 -1.82 3.80 -14.94
CA ILE A 160 -2.54 2.56 -14.59
C ILE A 160 -1.88 1.29 -15.18
N ALA A 161 -1.17 1.44 -16.29
CA ALA A 161 -0.39 0.36 -16.91
C ALA A 161 0.76 -0.12 -16.01
N ASP A 162 1.28 0.76 -15.15
CA ASP A 162 2.38 0.46 -14.23
C ASP A 162 1.97 -0.56 -13.15
N ASP A 163 0.69 -0.64 -12.79
CA ASP A 163 0.20 -1.60 -11.77
C ASP A 163 0.44 -3.05 -12.20
N TYR A 164 0.28 -3.33 -13.50
CA TYR A 164 0.57 -4.65 -14.05
C TYR A 164 2.07 -4.98 -13.94
N GLU A 165 2.94 -4.04 -14.35
CA GLU A 165 4.39 -4.24 -14.27
C GLU A 165 4.89 -4.42 -12.83
N LEU A 166 4.28 -3.71 -11.88
CA LEU A 166 4.63 -3.74 -10.46
C LEU A 166 4.50 -5.14 -9.86
N GLU A 167 3.64 -6.00 -10.42
CA GLU A 167 3.49 -7.38 -9.95
C GLU A 167 4.65 -8.30 -10.35
N PHE A 168 5.38 -7.98 -11.41
CA PHE A 168 6.50 -8.78 -11.90
C PHE A 168 7.86 -8.37 -11.32
N ILE A 169 7.90 -7.29 -10.52
CA ILE A 169 9.13 -6.90 -9.83
C ILE A 169 9.53 -8.01 -8.84
N PRO A 170 10.79 -8.49 -8.86
CA PRO A 170 11.26 -9.50 -7.93
C PRO A 170 11.08 -9.03 -6.48
N ARG A 171 10.78 -9.97 -5.58
CA ARG A 171 10.56 -9.70 -4.16
C ARG A 171 11.78 -10.17 -3.35
N PRO A 172 12.16 -9.45 -2.28
CA PRO A 172 13.08 -9.99 -1.29
C PRO A 172 12.63 -11.36 -0.83
N LYS A 173 13.56 -12.32 -0.76
CA LYS A 173 13.31 -13.60 -0.11
C LYS A 173 12.87 -13.28 1.32
N SER A 174 11.66 -13.64 1.69
CA SER A 174 11.20 -13.45 3.06
C SER A 174 11.84 -14.48 3.97
N PHE A 175 12.18 -14.07 5.20
CA PHE A 175 12.66 -14.94 6.29
C PHE A 175 11.55 -15.87 6.75
N ASN A 176 11.19 -16.82 5.87
CA ASN A 176 10.47 -18.07 6.10
C ASN A 176 9.93 -18.74 4.82
N SER A 177 10.55 -18.55 3.64
CA SER A 177 10.13 -19.34 2.45
C SER A 177 10.33 -20.86 2.60
N LYS A 178 10.96 -21.31 3.70
CA LYS A 178 11.08 -22.73 4.06
C LYS A 178 10.09 -23.24 5.11
N LEU A 179 9.38 -22.37 5.85
CA LEU A 179 8.56 -22.84 6.98
C LEU A 179 7.07 -22.52 6.92
N PHE A 180 6.59 -21.56 6.13
CA PHE A 180 5.15 -21.46 5.86
C PHE A 180 4.94 -20.90 4.45
N TYR A 181 4.18 -21.64 3.65
CA TYR A 181 3.92 -21.42 2.21
C TYR A 181 5.13 -21.73 1.34
N GLN A 182 5.21 -22.98 0.86
CA GLN A 182 5.59 -23.16 -0.55
C GLN A 182 4.73 -22.16 -1.33
N GLU A 183 5.33 -21.44 -2.27
CA GLU A 183 4.60 -20.81 -3.36
C GLU A 183 3.76 -21.92 -3.99
N TYR A 184 2.54 -22.12 -3.49
CA TYR A 184 1.52 -22.75 -4.28
C TYR A 184 1.36 -21.78 -5.43
N GLU A 185 1.71 -22.24 -6.63
CA GLU A 185 1.07 -21.76 -7.83
C GLU A 185 -0.45 -21.88 -7.61
N ASP A 186 -1.05 -20.90 -6.93
CA ASP A 186 -2.49 -20.65 -6.92
C ASP A 186 -2.85 -20.05 -8.30
N CYS A 187 -2.32 -20.65 -9.37
CA CYS A 187 -2.65 -20.33 -10.73
C CYS A 187 -3.95 -21.05 -11.02
N ILE A 188 -5.07 -20.46 -10.60
CA ILE A 188 -6.29 -20.64 -11.39
C ILE A 188 -5.87 -20.30 -12.82
N ASP A 189 -5.79 -21.31 -13.68
CA ASP A 189 -5.29 -21.14 -15.04
C ASP A 189 -6.06 -20.01 -15.73
N TYR A 190 -5.36 -19.24 -16.55
CA TYR A 190 -5.89 -18.05 -17.21
C TYR A 190 -7.13 -18.36 -18.05
N ALA A 191 -7.21 -19.59 -18.58
CA ALA A 191 -8.41 -20.12 -19.22
C ALA A 191 -9.62 -20.13 -18.29
N LEU A 192 -9.45 -20.56 -17.04
CA LEU A 192 -10.51 -20.59 -16.03
C LEU A 192 -10.90 -19.16 -15.60
N ILE A 193 -9.93 -18.26 -15.45
CA ILE A 193 -10.19 -16.83 -15.17
C ILE A 193 -11.04 -16.22 -16.31
N SER A 194 -10.65 -16.47 -17.56
CA SER A 194 -11.35 -15.97 -18.74
C SER A 194 -12.77 -16.56 -18.83
N MET A 195 -12.94 -17.85 -18.55
CA MET A 195 -14.26 -18.48 -18.49
C MET A 195 -15.16 -17.84 -17.43
N ILE A 196 -14.62 -17.57 -16.24
CA ILE A 196 -15.36 -16.89 -15.16
C ILE A 196 -15.77 -15.49 -15.58
N GLN A 197 -14.84 -14.71 -16.15
CA GLN A 197 -15.10 -13.35 -16.65
C GLN A 197 -16.16 -13.32 -17.75
N GLN A 198 -16.11 -14.27 -18.70
CA GLN A 198 -17.11 -14.41 -19.76
C GLN A 198 -18.48 -14.81 -19.20
N GLY A 199 -18.52 -15.69 -18.19
CA GLY A 199 -19.74 -16.07 -17.48
C GLY A 199 -20.41 -14.87 -16.83
N PHE A 200 -19.67 -14.07 -16.07
CA PHE A 200 -20.19 -12.84 -15.45
C PHE A 200 -20.65 -11.81 -16.49
N SER A 201 -19.88 -11.63 -17.57
CA SER A 201 -20.22 -10.71 -18.65
C SER A 201 -21.53 -11.10 -19.36
N LYS A 202 -21.76 -12.40 -19.59
CA LYS A 202 -23.04 -12.90 -20.13
C LYS A 202 -24.18 -12.68 -19.15
N LEU A 203 -23.98 -12.94 -17.86
CA LEU A 203 -24.99 -12.77 -16.83
C LEU A 203 -25.43 -11.30 -16.69
N ILE A 204 -24.48 -10.36 -16.74
CA ILE A 204 -24.77 -8.92 -16.75
C ILE A 204 -25.54 -8.50 -18.01
N LYS A 205 -25.16 -9.03 -19.18
CA LYS A 205 -25.88 -8.75 -20.43
C LYS A 205 -27.33 -9.25 -20.39
N GLU A 206 -27.58 -10.44 -19.86
CA GLU A 206 -28.93 -11.00 -19.71
C GLU A 206 -29.77 -10.20 -18.70
N ILE A 207 -29.19 -9.80 -17.57
CA ILE A 207 -29.83 -8.90 -16.59
C ILE A 207 -30.26 -7.59 -17.25
N ASN A 208 -29.35 -6.97 -18.00
CA ASN A 208 -29.59 -5.68 -18.66
C ASN A 208 -30.63 -5.79 -19.79
N LYS A 209 -30.62 -6.92 -20.51
CA LYS A 209 -31.54 -7.19 -21.62
C LYS A 209 -32.97 -7.42 -21.16
N PHE A 210 -33.17 -8.07 -20.01
CA PHE A 210 -34.51 -8.39 -19.51
C PHE A 210 -35.13 -7.32 -18.61
N LYS A 211 -34.38 -6.27 -18.21
CA LYS A 211 -34.82 -5.26 -17.20
C LYS A 211 -35.56 -5.92 -16.02
N LYS A 212 -35.18 -7.15 -15.67
CA LYS A 212 -35.82 -7.85 -14.56
C LYS A 212 -35.33 -7.15 -13.31
N ASN A 213 -36.26 -6.52 -12.59
CA ASN A 213 -35.97 -5.94 -11.28
C ASN A 213 -35.30 -7.02 -10.43
N ILE A 214 -33.99 -6.90 -10.25
CA ILE A 214 -33.24 -7.78 -9.39
C ILE A 214 -33.74 -7.49 -7.99
N THR A 215 -34.55 -8.39 -7.44
CA THR A 215 -34.98 -8.28 -6.05
C THR A 215 -33.77 -8.35 -5.14
N ASN A 216 -33.75 -7.57 -4.05
CA ASN A 216 -32.67 -7.58 -3.05
C ASN A 216 -32.34 -9.00 -2.56
N GLN A 217 -33.32 -9.90 -2.54
CA GLN A 217 -33.14 -11.32 -2.22
C GLN A 217 -32.18 -12.05 -3.19
N THR A 218 -32.25 -11.75 -4.48
CA THR A 218 -31.41 -12.38 -5.51
C THR A 218 -29.98 -11.89 -5.41
N LEU A 219 -29.80 -10.59 -5.11
CA LEU A 219 -28.49 -9.98 -4.87
C LEU A 219 -27.84 -10.52 -3.58
N ALA A 220 -28.63 -10.66 -2.52
CA ALA A 220 -28.20 -11.28 -1.27
C ALA A 220 -27.82 -12.75 -1.46
N ASN A 221 -28.58 -13.50 -2.25
CA ASN A 221 -28.27 -14.90 -2.58
C ASN A 221 -27.01 -15.04 -3.43
N SER A 222 -26.73 -14.11 -4.36
CA SER A 222 -25.46 -14.09 -5.09
C SER A 222 -24.28 -13.69 -4.20
N ASN A 223 -24.44 -12.73 -3.30
CA ASN A 223 -23.40 -12.37 -2.33
C ASN A 223 -23.12 -13.53 -1.37
N MET A 224 -24.15 -14.16 -0.82
CA MET A 224 -23.99 -15.34 0.03
C MET A 224 -23.32 -16.51 -0.71
N ARG A 225 -23.60 -16.70 -2.01
CA ARG A 225 -22.89 -17.71 -2.82
C ARG A 225 -21.44 -17.32 -3.07
N CYS A 226 -21.15 -16.05 -3.35
CA CYS A 226 -19.78 -15.58 -3.55
C CYS A 226 -18.97 -15.68 -2.25
N ASP A 227 -19.56 -15.31 -1.12
CA ASP A 227 -18.97 -15.46 0.21
C ASP A 227 -18.84 -16.93 0.60
N SER A 228 -19.83 -17.78 0.30
CA SER A 228 -19.69 -19.24 0.46
C SER A 228 -18.58 -19.80 -0.42
N PHE A 229 -18.40 -19.35 -1.67
CA PHE A 229 -17.28 -19.78 -2.52
C PHE A 229 -15.94 -19.31 -1.96
N LYS A 230 -15.87 -18.07 -1.46
CA LYS A 230 -14.68 -17.51 -0.80
C LYS A 230 -14.36 -18.29 0.49
N SER A 231 -15.37 -18.57 1.30
CA SER A 231 -15.27 -19.42 2.49
C SER A 231 -14.93 -20.85 2.14
N LEU A 232 -15.44 -21.43 1.04
CA LEU A 232 -15.09 -22.78 0.60
C LEU A 232 -13.63 -22.84 0.12
N MET A 233 -13.15 -21.81 -0.57
CA MET A 233 -11.74 -21.70 -0.94
C MET A 233 -10.86 -21.56 0.29
N ILE A 234 -11.28 -20.78 1.30
CA ILE A 234 -10.58 -20.66 2.58
C ILE A 234 -10.62 -21.98 3.37
N ILE A 235 -11.76 -22.67 3.41
CA ILE A 235 -11.91 -23.97 4.09
C ILE A 235 -11.12 -25.06 3.39
N ASN A 236 -11.12 -25.14 2.06
CA ASN A 236 -10.25 -26.07 1.31
C ASN A 236 -8.76 -25.75 1.49
N LYS A 237 -8.43 -24.47 1.71
CA LYS A 237 -7.07 -24.06 2.08
C LYS A 237 -6.75 -24.54 3.48
N LEU A 238 -7.67 -24.42 4.44
CA LEU A 238 -7.53 -24.85 5.84
C LEU A 238 -7.58 -26.37 6.06
N SER A 239 -8.39 -27.12 5.30
CA SER A 239 -8.56 -28.58 5.45
C SER A 239 -7.37 -29.38 4.94
N LYS A 240 -6.44 -28.74 4.20
CA LYS A 240 -5.16 -29.31 3.80
C LYS A 240 -4.07 -29.14 4.88
N PHE A 241 -4.40 -28.54 6.03
CA PHE A 241 -3.52 -28.41 7.20
C PHE A 241 -3.85 -29.39 8.35
N LEU A 242 -4.85 -30.26 8.19
CA LEU A 242 -5.13 -31.43 9.04
C LEU A 242 -4.68 -32.70 8.33
#